data_AF-A0AAN8DPW9-F1
#
_entry.id   AF-A0AAN8DPW9-F1
#
_cell.length_a   1.000
_cell.length_b   1.000
_cell.length_c   1.000
_cell.angle_alpha   90.00
_cell.angle_beta   90.00
_cell.angle_gamma   90.00
#
_symmetry.space_group_name_H-M   'P 1'
#
loop_
_entity.id
_entity.type
_entity.pdbx_description
1 polymer ?
#
loop_
_entity_poly.entity_id
_entity_poly.type
_entity_poly.pdbx_seq_one_letter_code
_entity_poly.pdbx_strand_id
1 'polypeptide(L)'
;MSDDHTDADQSMEGHTPVSENPHAEYGLTENIQRAVENEKGPEKKQKVDLQALPTRAYLDQTVVPILLQGLSTLAKDRPPNPIEYLAAFLLKNKSQFEERT
;
A
#
# COMPACT_ATOMS: atom_id res chain seq x y z
N MET A 1 -37.20 15.83 57.87
CA MET A 1 -36.19 15.08 57.12
C MET A 1 -35.61 16.11 56.16
N SER A 2 -34.79 17.07 56.61
CA SER A 2 -33.37 16.91 57.02
C SER A 2 -32.58 16.35 55.83
N ASP A 3 -31.61 17.02 55.21
CA ASP A 3 -30.43 17.74 55.71
C ASP A 3 -30.05 18.89 54.73
N ASP A 4 -29.79 20.15 55.11
CA ASP A 4 -28.55 20.76 55.65
C ASP A 4 -27.23 20.35 54.94
N HIS A 5 -26.64 21.26 54.15
CA HIS A 5 -25.33 21.87 54.45
C HIS A 5 -24.87 22.89 53.40
N THR A 6 -24.40 24.00 53.95
CA THR A 6 -23.87 25.24 53.39
C THR A 6 -22.40 25.10 52.94
N ASP A 7 -21.99 25.96 52.00
CA ASP A 7 -20.82 26.87 52.12
C ASP A 7 -19.71 26.79 51.06
N ALA A 8 -19.28 28.02 50.74
CA ALA A 8 -17.96 28.51 50.35
C ALA A 8 -17.24 28.00 49.08
N ASP A 9 -17.08 28.98 48.18
CA ASP A 9 -15.80 29.54 47.73
C ASP A 9 -14.70 28.56 47.31
N GLN A 10 -14.37 28.59 46.02
CA GLN A 10 -13.00 28.36 45.59
C GLN A 10 -12.65 29.30 44.44
N SER A 11 -12.11 30.45 44.84
CA SER A 11 -11.17 31.23 44.04
C SER A 11 -9.88 30.43 43.80
N MET A 12 -9.42 30.31 42.54
CA MET A 12 -8.00 30.29 42.09
C MET A 12 -7.95 29.82 40.63
N GLU A 13 -7.68 30.71 39.68
CA GLU A 13 -6.33 31.02 39.17
C GLU A 13 -5.67 29.86 38.41
N GLY A 14 -5.61 30.05 37.08
CA GLY A 14 -4.53 29.66 36.17
C GLY A 14 -3.96 28.26 36.27
N HIS A 15 -4.36 27.37 35.35
CA HIS A 15 -3.50 26.28 34.92
C HIS A 15 -3.52 26.15 33.39
N THR A 16 -2.32 26.03 32.85
CA THR A 16 -1.88 26.04 31.46
C THR A 16 -2.56 24.98 30.59
N PRO A 17 -2.73 25.20 29.27
CA PRO A 17 -3.05 24.12 28.36
C PRO A 17 -1.79 23.26 28.21
N VAL A 18 -1.65 22.24 29.06
CA VAL A 18 -0.72 21.15 28.78
C VAL A 18 -1.34 20.41 27.61
N SER A 19 -0.78 20.62 26.42
CA SER A 19 -1.05 19.82 25.23
C SER A 19 -0.63 18.39 25.55
N GLU A 20 -1.53 17.64 26.17
CA GLU A 20 -1.45 16.20 26.31
C GLU A 20 -1.63 15.64 24.91
N ASN A 21 -0.51 15.50 24.19
CA ASN A 21 -0.48 14.81 22.93
C ASN A 21 -0.48 13.31 23.27
N PRO A 22 -1.61 12.57 23.15
CA PRO A 22 -1.75 11.22 23.72
C PRO A 22 -0.88 10.18 23.01
N HIS A 23 -0.09 10.60 22.02
CA HIS A 23 0.66 9.75 21.13
C HIS A 23 2.14 9.62 21.46
N ALA A 24 2.62 10.28 22.53
CA ALA A 24 4.01 10.12 22.97
C ALA A 24 4.31 8.71 23.53
N GLU A 25 3.29 7.97 23.99
CA GLU A 25 3.46 6.67 24.63
C GLU A 25 3.55 5.49 23.64
N TYR A 26 2.97 5.65 22.44
CA TYR A 26 3.11 4.68 21.36
C TYR A 26 4.08 5.26 20.36
N GLY A 27 5.33 4.78 20.33
CA GLY A 27 6.49 5.24 19.52
C GLY A 27 6.27 5.33 18.00
N LEU A 28 5.24 6.06 17.58
CA LEU A 28 4.80 6.28 16.22
C LEU A 28 5.47 7.52 15.64
N THR A 29 5.95 8.44 16.48
CA THR A 29 6.74 9.60 16.06
C THR A 29 8.05 9.18 15.40
N GLU A 30 8.74 8.17 15.95
CA GLU A 30 10.01 7.70 15.39
C GLU A 30 9.83 6.98 14.04
N ASN A 31 8.72 6.25 13.88
CA ASN A 31 8.41 5.54 12.65
C ASN A 31 7.96 6.48 11.52
N ILE A 32 7.22 7.55 11.85
CA ILE A 32 6.83 8.59 10.88
C ILE A 32 8.06 9.39 10.43
N GLN A 33 8.97 9.73 11.35
CA GLN A 33 10.19 10.46 11.03
C GLN A 33 11.12 9.66 10.10
N ARG A 34 11.19 8.34 10.28
CA ARG A 34 12.00 7.44 9.44
C ARG A 34 11.42 7.24 8.02
N ALA A 35 10.11 7.46 7.84
CA ALA A 35 9.47 7.36 6.53
C ALA A 35 9.70 8.59 5.65
N VAL A 36 9.85 9.78 6.23
CA VAL A 36 10.01 11.04 5.48
C VAL A 36 11.46 11.34 5.05
N GLU A 37 12.47 10.73 5.65
CA GLU A 37 13.88 10.92 5.24
C GLU A 37 14.35 9.99 4.11
N ASN A 38 13.58 8.97 3.74
CA ASN A 38 13.99 8.00 2.71
C ASN A 38 13.51 8.36 1.28
N GLU A 39 12.86 9.51 1.07
CA GLU A 39 12.31 9.94 -0.23
C GLU A 39 13.24 10.82 -1.08
N LYS A 40 14.57 10.75 -0.90
CA LYS A 40 15.54 11.46 -1.78
C LYS A 40 16.82 10.66 -2.06
N GLY A 41 16.68 9.37 -2.35
CA GLY A 41 17.76 8.56 -2.92
C GLY A 41 17.50 8.31 -4.41
N PRO A 42 18.51 8.36 -5.30
CA PRO A 42 18.32 7.98 -6.70
C PRO A 42 17.78 6.55 -6.70
N GLU A 43 16.63 6.34 -7.36
CA GLU A 43 15.96 5.06 -7.55
C GLU A 43 16.91 4.08 -8.26
N LYS A 44 17.82 3.50 -7.49
CA LYS A 44 18.49 2.27 -7.87
C LYS A 44 17.35 1.26 -7.89
N LYS A 45 16.82 1.01 -9.10
CA LYS A 45 15.92 -0.11 -9.39
C LYS A 45 16.50 -1.33 -8.69
N GLN A 46 16.04 -1.58 -7.48
CA GLN A 46 16.50 -2.69 -6.68
C GLN A 46 16.00 -3.88 -7.46
N LYS A 47 16.90 -4.57 -8.15
CA LYS A 47 16.55 -5.71 -8.97
C LYS A 47 15.87 -6.69 -8.03
N VAL A 48 14.55 -6.74 -8.09
CA VAL A 48 13.75 -7.67 -7.29
C VAL A 48 14.19 -9.06 -7.73
N ASP A 49 14.67 -9.87 -6.79
CA ASP A 49 15.01 -11.24 -7.10
C ASP A 49 13.72 -12.03 -7.31
N LEU A 50 13.36 -12.20 -8.59
CA LEU A 50 12.14 -12.89 -9.00
C LEU A 50 12.07 -14.32 -8.44
N GLN A 51 13.21 -14.97 -8.17
CA GLN A 51 13.24 -16.34 -7.66
C GLN A 51 12.92 -16.43 -6.16
N ALA A 52 13.11 -15.35 -5.41
CA ALA A 52 12.80 -15.29 -3.98
C ALA A 52 11.36 -14.86 -3.70
N LEU A 53 10.61 -14.42 -4.72
CA LEU A 53 9.25 -13.93 -4.54
C LEU A 53 8.28 -15.07 -4.19
N PRO A 54 7.30 -14.81 -3.30
CA PRO A 54 6.14 -15.68 -3.16
C PRO A 54 5.43 -15.87 -4.51
N THR A 55 4.87 -17.05 -4.75
CA THR A 55 4.28 -17.44 -6.05
C THR A 55 3.34 -16.39 -6.62
N ARG A 56 2.47 -15.81 -5.79
CA ARG A 56 1.52 -14.78 -6.24
C ARG A 56 2.24 -13.52 -6.74
N ALA A 57 3.22 -13.02 -5.99
CA ALA A 57 3.98 -11.84 -6.37
C ALA A 57 4.79 -12.08 -7.66
N TYR A 58 5.38 -13.27 -7.81
CA TYR A 58 6.07 -13.65 -9.05
C TYR A 58 5.14 -13.59 -10.26
N LEU A 59 3.95 -14.18 -10.17
CA LEU A 59 2.97 -14.17 -11.26
C LEU A 59 2.47 -12.75 -11.55
N ASP A 60 2.16 -11.98 -10.50
CA ASP A 60 1.66 -10.61 -10.60
C ASP A 60 2.67 -9.68 -11.32
N GLN A 61 3.97 -9.87 -11.11
CA GLN A 61 5.02 -9.06 -11.75
C GLN A 61 5.41 -9.55 -13.15
N THR A 62 5.27 -10.84 -13.45
CA THR A 62 5.82 -11.42 -14.70
C THR A 62 4.80 -11.59 -15.80
N VAL A 63 3.65 -12.22 -15.52
CA VAL A 63 2.74 -12.74 -16.56
C VAL A 63 1.30 -12.29 -16.42
N VAL A 64 0.84 -11.94 -15.22
CA VAL A 64 -0.56 -11.57 -14.97
C VAL A 64 -1.02 -10.38 -15.82
N PRO A 65 -0.26 -9.27 -15.97
CA PRO A 65 -0.74 -8.12 -16.74
C PRO A 65 -1.05 -8.46 -18.20
N ILE A 66 -0.15 -9.18 -18.87
CA ILE A 66 -0.34 -9.58 -20.27
C ILE A 66 -1.42 -10.66 -20.42
N LEU A 67 -1.55 -11.57 -19.44
CA LEU A 67 -2.59 -12.59 -19.44
C LEU A 67 -3.98 -11.98 -19.27
N LEU A 68 -4.16 -11.01 -18.37
CA LEU A 68 -5.45 -10.33 -18.19
C LEU A 68 -5.90 -9.64 -19.48
N GLN A 69 -4.98 -8.99 -20.19
CA GLN A 69 -5.29 -8.35 -21.46
C GLN A 69 -5.58 -9.37 -22.56
N GLY A 70 -4.79 -10.43 -22.68
CA GLY A 70 -4.99 -11.50 -23.68
C GLY A 70 -6.26 -12.32 -23.44
N LEU A 71 -6.62 -12.58 -22.18
CA LEU A 71 -7.87 -13.25 -21.83
C LEU A 71 -9.09 -12.36 -22.14
N SER A 72 -8.97 -11.04 -21.95
CA SER A 72 -10.03 -10.09 -22.30
C SER A 72 -10.32 -10.08 -23.80
N THR A 73 -9.27 -10.08 -24.65
CA THR A 73 -9.44 -10.15 -26.12
C THR A 73 -9.95 -11.52 -26.56
N LEU A 74 -9.42 -12.61 -25.98
CA LEU A 74 -9.87 -13.97 -26.25
C LEU A 74 -11.37 -14.16 -25.94
N ALA A 75 -11.83 -13.66 -24.79
CA ALA A 75 -13.22 -13.78 -24.36
C ALA A 75 -14.19 -12.99 -25.28
N LYS A 76 -13.70 -11.91 -25.89
CA LYS A 76 -14.44 -11.09 -26.85
C LYS A 76 -14.53 -11.78 -28.22
N ASP A 77 -13.40 -12.24 -28.76
CA ASP A 77 -13.31 -12.73 -30.14
C ASP A 77 -13.74 -14.20 -30.29
N ARG A 78 -13.61 -14.99 -29.21
CA ARG A 78 -13.97 -16.43 -29.16
C ARG A 78 -13.51 -17.23 -30.40
N PRO A 79 -12.21 -17.21 -30.72
CA PRO A 79 -11.66 -17.91 -31.88
C PRO A 79 -11.79 -19.44 -31.74
N PRO A 80 -11.77 -20.20 -32.85
CA PRO A 80 -11.91 -21.66 -32.84
C PRO A 80 -10.78 -22.38 -32.09
N ASN A 81 -9.56 -21.82 -32.11
CA ASN A 81 -8.38 -22.34 -31.40
C ASN A 81 -7.97 -21.37 -30.28
N PRO A 82 -8.62 -21.39 -29.10
CA PRO A 82 -8.42 -20.38 -28.07
C PRO A 82 -7.02 -20.38 -27.47
N ILE A 83 -6.40 -21.56 -27.33
CA ILE A 83 -5.05 -21.71 -26.78
C ILE A 83 -4.01 -21.12 -27.73
N GLU A 84 -4.10 -21.46 -29.02
CA GLU A 84 -3.17 -20.97 -30.05
C GLU A 84 -3.28 -19.45 -30.20
N TYR A 85 -4.50 -18.91 -30.19
CA TYR A 85 -4.73 -17.47 -30.20
C TYR A 85 -4.07 -16.78 -29.00
N LEU A 86 -4.27 -17.30 -27.78
CA LEU A 86 -3.68 -16.71 -26.59
C LEU A 86 -2.16 -16.78 -26.61
N ALA A 87 -1.57 -17.91 -27.01
CA ALA A 87 -0.13 -18.04 -27.15
C ALA A 87 0.44 -17.04 -28.17
N ALA A 88 -0.21 -16.89 -29.33
CA ALA A 88 0.17 -15.90 -30.33
C ALA A 88 0.04 -14.46 -29.79
N PHE A 89 -1.02 -14.17 -29.03
CA PHE A 89 -1.20 -12.88 -28.37
C PHE A 89 -0.04 -12.58 -27.42
N LEU A 90 0.34 -13.54 -26.57
CA LEU A 90 1.44 -13.37 -25.62
C LEU A 90 2.76 -13.10 -26.35
N LEU A 91 3.09 -13.89 -27.38
CA LEU A 91 4.34 -13.73 -28.14
C LEU A 91 4.40 -12.39 -28.90
N LYS A 92 3.29 -11.95 -29.49
CA LYS A 92 3.21 -10.68 -30.23
C LYS A 92 3.34 -9.45 -29.33
N ASN A 93 2.86 -9.54 -28.09
CA ASN A 93 2.83 -8.40 -27.16
C ASN A 93 3.92 -8.44 -26.09
N LYS A 94 4.71 -9.52 -25.98
CA LYS A 94 5.76 -9.74 -24.96
C LYS A 94 6.64 -8.52 -24.67
N SER A 95 7.20 -7.88 -25.71
CA SER A 95 8.13 -6.75 -25.54
C SER A 95 7.51 -5.54 -24.82
N GLN A 96 6.21 -5.30 -24.98
CA GLN A 96 5.49 -4.19 -24.35
C GLN A 96 5.29 -4.40 -22.84
N PHE A 97 5.39 -5.64 -22.37
CA PHE A 97 5.22 -5.99 -20.96
C PHE A 97 6.55 -6.27 -20.26
N GLU A 98 7.57 -6.77 -20.96
CA GLU A 98 8.91 -6.98 -20.39
C GLU A 98 9.66 -5.68 -20.05
N GLU A 99 9.43 -4.59 -20.80
CA GLU A 99 10.07 -3.29 -20.50
C GLU A 99 9.48 -2.61 -19.25
N ARG A 100 8.29 -3.05 -18.81
CA ARG A 100 7.53 -2.45 -17.71
C ARG A 100 7.78 -3.11 -16.36
N THR A 101 8.42 -4.28 -16.34
CA THR A 101 8.79 -5.06 -15.16
C THR A 101 10.27 -4.84 -14.83
#